data_AF-A0A6S6M095-F1
#
_entry.id   AF-A0A6S6M095-F1
#
_cell.length_a   1.000
_cell.length_b   1.000
_cell.length_c   1.000
_cell.angle_alpha   90.00
_cell.angle_beta   90.00
_cell.angle_gamma   90.00
#
_symmetry.space_group_name_H-M   'P 1'
#
loop_
_entity.id
_entity.type
_entity.pdbx_description
1 polymer ?
#
loop_
_entity_poly.entity_id
_entity_poly.type
_entity_poly.pdbx_seq_one_letter_code
_entity_poly.pdbx_strand_id
1 'polypeptide(L)'
;MINEISIDEIRASVGKMPPEEREKALSLLSSMKVDLSKSRGELTGTGVSAFIFQNTVHPAYSHKDVFVKVVELLVKKCPEQEELLFRIKGTKKKYFSRSVSDFKHGYERIRGTDIIVDTNDNAAQLNRRCQRVLQAFGIAPSSLIIIPK
;
A
#
# COMPACT_ATOMS: atom_id res chain seq x y z
N MET A 1 18.79 -1.49 23.29
CA MET A 1 18.40 -1.33 21.87
C MET A 1 16.94 -1.73 21.77
N ILE A 2 16.02 -0.78 21.55
CA ILE A 2 14.59 -1.08 21.48
C ILE A 2 14.26 -1.34 20.01
N ASN A 3 13.80 -2.55 19.69
CA ASN A 3 13.29 -2.91 18.37
C ASN A 3 11.95 -2.20 18.15
N GLU A 4 11.83 -1.44 17.07
CA GLU A 4 10.54 -0.93 16.60
C GLU A 4 9.71 -2.10 16.04
N ILE A 5 8.67 -2.51 16.76
CA ILE A 5 7.75 -3.58 16.35
C ILE A 5 6.77 -3.03 15.29
N SER A 6 6.57 -3.76 14.19
CA SER A 6 5.67 -3.35 13.12
C SER A 6 4.19 -3.41 13.53
N ILE A 7 3.36 -2.49 13.03
CA ILE A 7 1.90 -2.50 13.28
C ILE A 7 1.24 -3.83 12.88
N ASP A 8 1.74 -4.51 11.84
CA ASP A 8 1.20 -5.81 11.44
C ASP A 8 1.69 -6.96 12.33
N GLU A 9 2.87 -6.85 12.93
CA GLU A 9 3.32 -7.77 13.97
C GLU A 9 2.53 -7.55 15.27
N ILE A 10 2.27 -6.29 15.61
CA ILE A 10 1.36 -5.92 16.71
C ILE A 10 -0.03 -6.48 16.44
N ARG A 11 -0.57 -6.32 15.23
CA ARG A 11 -1.88 -6.86 14.84
C ARG A 11 -1.92 -8.39 14.87
N ALA A 12 -0.89 -9.05 14.36
CA ALA A 12 -0.77 -10.51 14.38
C ALA A 12 -0.60 -11.05 15.80
N SER A 13 0.11 -10.33 16.66
CA SER A 13 0.31 -10.68 18.07
C SER A 13 -0.97 -10.48 18.88
N VAL A 14 -1.63 -9.33 18.75
CA VAL A 14 -2.92 -9.03 19.39
C VAL A 14 -4.02 -10.00 18.93
N GLY A 15 -3.97 -10.46 17.68
CA GLY A 15 -4.90 -11.46 17.15
C GLY A 15 -4.75 -12.87 17.73
N LYS A 16 -3.61 -13.20 18.35
CA LYS A 16 -3.33 -14.51 18.98
C LYS A 16 -3.63 -14.54 20.48
N MET A 17 -4.01 -13.41 21.09
CA MET A 17 -4.23 -13.29 22.53
C MET A 17 -5.63 -13.80 22.95
N PRO A 18 -5.78 -14.27 24.20
CA PRO A 18 -7.09 -14.56 24.80
C PRO A 18 -7.99 -13.32 24.80
N PRO A 19 -9.34 -13.49 24.75
CA PRO A 19 -10.28 -12.37 24.61
C PRO A 19 -10.09 -11.24 25.62
N GLU A 20 -9.87 -11.56 26.90
CA GLU A 20 -9.71 -10.59 27.99
C GLU A 20 -8.39 -9.79 27.89
N GLU A 21 -7.32 -10.39 27.35
CA GLU A 21 -6.03 -9.73 27.15
C GLU A 21 -6.03 -8.86 25.89
N ARG A 22 -6.74 -9.31 24.86
CA ARG A 22 -6.92 -8.58 23.60
C ARG A 22 -7.63 -7.25 23.81
N GLU A 23 -8.67 -7.21 24.65
CA GLU A 23 -9.41 -5.98 24.95
C GLU A 23 -8.54 -4.93 25.68
N LYS A 24 -7.72 -5.38 26.63
CA LYS A 24 -6.74 -4.52 27.32
C LYS A 24 -5.66 -3.99 26.37
N ALA A 25 -5.13 -4.84 25.49
CA ALA A 25 -4.12 -4.43 24.51
C ALA A 25 -4.66 -3.38 23.53
N LEU A 26 -5.90 -3.53 23.07
CA LEU A 26 -6.55 -2.57 22.19
C LEU A 26 -6.81 -1.22 22.88
N SER A 27 -7.20 -1.23 24.15
CA SER A 27 -7.39 -0.02 24.96
C SER A 27 -6.08 0.76 25.16
N LEU A 28 -4.97 0.06 25.43
CA LEU A 28 -3.62 0.64 25.52
C LEU A 28 -3.13 1.21 24.19
N LEU A 29 -3.32 0.48 23.10
CA LEU A 29 -2.92 0.95 21.77
C LEU A 29 -3.72 2.20 21.36
N SER A 30 -5.02 2.24 21.66
CA SER A 30 -5.87 3.40 21.42
C SER A 30 -5.44 4.63 22.21
N SER A 31 -5.09 4.48 23.50
CA SER A 31 -4.55 5.58 24.32
C SER A 31 -3.18 6.08 23.82
N MET A 32 -2.42 5.21 23.15
CA MET A 32 -1.18 5.53 22.44
C MET A 32 -1.40 6.02 20.99
N LYS A 33 -2.65 6.32 20.58
CA LYS A 33 -3.06 6.74 19.23
C LYS A 33 -2.75 5.72 18.12
N VAL A 34 -2.63 4.44 18.46
CA VAL A 34 -2.47 3.33 17.53
C VAL A 34 -3.83 2.67 17.31
N ASP A 35 -4.48 3.01 16.20
CA ASP A 35 -5.79 2.44 15.85
C ASP A 35 -5.63 1.21 14.95
N LEU A 36 -5.79 0.03 15.54
CA LEU A 36 -5.74 -1.25 14.82
C LEU A 36 -7.03 -1.54 14.02
N SER A 37 -8.12 -0.79 14.26
CA SER A 37 -9.47 -1.05 13.75
C SER A 37 -9.72 -0.54 12.32
N LYS A 38 -8.86 0.35 11.79
CA LYS A 38 -8.96 0.81 10.40
C LYS A 38 -8.66 -0.32 9.42
N SER A 39 -9.73 -1.02 9.06
CA SER A 39 -9.76 -2.10 8.09
C SER A 39 -9.65 -1.55 6.67
N ARG A 40 -9.37 -2.44 5.71
CA ARG A 40 -9.35 -2.16 4.26
C ARG A 40 -10.63 -1.49 3.70
N GLY A 41 -11.71 -1.32 4.49
CA GLY A 41 -13.01 -0.77 4.07
C GLY A 41 -13.18 0.75 4.15
N GLU A 42 -12.40 1.46 4.96
CA GLU A 42 -12.63 2.90 5.23
C GLU A 42 -11.83 3.86 4.34
N LEU A 43 -11.04 3.34 3.40
CA LEU A 43 -10.14 4.19 2.60
C LEU A 43 -10.91 5.01 1.55
N THR A 44 -12.07 4.52 1.09
CA THR A 44 -12.87 5.22 0.08
C THR A 44 -13.48 6.49 0.68
N GLY A 45 -13.21 7.65 0.07
CA GLY A 45 -13.64 8.95 0.59
C GLY A 45 -12.63 9.62 1.52
N THR A 46 -11.49 8.99 1.80
CA THR A 46 -10.44 9.57 2.64
C THR A 46 -9.36 10.26 1.82
N GLY A 47 -8.91 11.42 2.30
CA GLY A 47 -7.71 12.09 1.79
C GLY A 47 -6.43 11.40 2.28
N VAL A 48 -5.32 11.67 1.62
CA VAL A 48 -3.96 11.24 2.03
C VAL A 48 -3.08 12.47 2.22
N SER A 49 -2.29 12.49 3.29
CA SER A 49 -1.27 13.51 3.56
C SER A 49 0.15 13.00 3.26
N ALA A 50 0.40 11.73 3.56
CA ALA A 50 1.67 11.06 3.33
C ALA A 50 1.50 9.53 3.35
N PHE A 51 2.58 8.80 3.07
CA PHE A 51 2.69 7.37 3.38
C PHE A 51 4.10 7.05 3.89
N ILE A 52 4.22 5.99 4.67
CA ILE A 52 5.50 5.43 5.10
C ILE A 52 5.77 4.21 4.23
N PHE A 53 6.95 4.14 3.62
CA PHE A 53 7.42 2.97 2.91
C PHE A 53 8.85 2.62 3.33
N GLN A 54 9.06 1.40 3.82
CA GLN A 54 10.36 0.95 4.35
C GLN A 54 10.99 1.98 5.32
N ASN A 55 10.19 2.42 6.29
CA ASN A 55 10.54 3.39 7.33
C ASN A 55 10.88 4.81 6.84
N THR A 56 10.63 5.13 5.56
CA THR A 56 10.78 6.48 5.01
C THR A 56 9.42 7.12 4.77
N VAL A 57 9.25 8.37 5.20
CA VAL A 57 8.02 9.14 4.96
C VAL A 57 8.08 9.78 3.57
N HIS A 58 7.01 9.59 2.80
CA HIS A 58 6.84 10.16 1.47
C HIS A 58 5.56 11.01 1.44
N PRO A 59 5.64 12.28 1.03
CA PRO A 59 4.44 13.11 0.87
C PRO A 59 3.55 12.51 -0.22
N ALA A 60 2.24 12.48 -0.02
CA ALA A 60 1.28 12.05 -1.03
C ALA A 60 -0.07 12.74 -0.82
N TYR A 61 -0.73 13.10 -1.92
CA TYR A 61 -1.94 13.92 -1.85
C TYR A 61 -3.23 13.14 -2.12
N SER A 62 -3.11 11.89 -2.54
CA SER A 62 -4.23 10.98 -2.81
C SER A 62 -3.78 9.51 -2.78
N HIS A 63 -4.72 8.58 -2.68
CA HIS A 63 -4.45 7.14 -2.82
C HIS A 63 -3.85 6.78 -4.20
N LYS A 64 -4.21 7.52 -5.25
CA LYS A 64 -3.58 7.39 -6.57
C LYS A 64 -2.10 7.73 -6.50
N ASP A 65 -1.76 8.85 -5.88
CA ASP A 65 -0.39 9.32 -5.73
C ASP A 65 0.47 8.33 -4.92
N VAL A 66 -0.10 7.75 -3.85
CA VAL A 66 0.55 6.65 -3.12
C VAL A 66 0.87 5.48 -4.04
N PHE A 67 -0.11 4.99 -4.81
CA PHE A 67 0.09 3.85 -5.69
C PHE A 67 1.19 4.10 -6.73
N VAL A 68 1.14 5.25 -7.40
CA VAL A 68 2.14 5.65 -8.40
C VAL A 68 3.53 5.76 -7.78
N LYS A 69 3.67 6.42 -6.63
CA LYS A 69 4.96 6.59 -5.95
C LYS A 69 5.53 5.28 -5.45
N VAL A 70 4.71 4.37 -4.91
CA VAL A 70 5.18 3.04 -4.49
C VAL A 70 5.74 2.28 -5.69
N VAL A 71 5.03 2.27 -6.82
CA VAL A 71 5.54 1.61 -8.05
C VAL A 71 6.84 2.29 -8.52
N GLU A 72 6.89 3.62 -8.55
CA GLU A 72 8.10 4.36 -8.93
C GLU A 72 9.30 4.02 -8.04
N LEU A 73 9.11 3.97 -6.73
CA LEU A 73 10.16 3.61 -5.77
C LEU A 73 10.66 2.18 -5.99
N LEU A 74 9.77 1.23 -6.28
CA LEU A 74 10.14 -0.16 -6.52
C LEU A 74 10.92 -0.34 -7.82
N VAL A 75 10.47 0.26 -8.92
CA VAL A 75 11.18 0.18 -10.21
C VAL A 75 12.55 0.86 -10.12
N LYS A 76 12.66 1.98 -9.40
CA LYS A 76 13.96 2.63 -9.16
C LYS A 76 14.90 1.77 -8.31
N LYS A 77 14.36 1.05 -7.33
CA LYS A 77 15.16 0.24 -6.40
C LYS A 77 15.60 -1.10 -6.99
N CYS A 78 14.73 -1.73 -7.77
CA CYS A 78 14.95 -3.06 -8.38
C CYS A 78 14.55 -3.04 -9.87
N PRO A 79 15.26 -2.28 -10.74
CA PRO A 79 14.88 -2.14 -12.15
C PRO A 79 14.87 -3.48 -12.89
N GLU A 80 15.72 -4.43 -12.51
CA GLU A 80 15.77 -5.78 -13.08
C GLU A 80 14.51 -6.61 -12.81
N GLN A 81 13.68 -6.18 -11.86
CA GLN A 81 12.43 -6.85 -11.47
C GLN A 81 11.19 -6.17 -12.04
N GLU A 82 11.32 -5.13 -12.88
CA GLU A 82 10.16 -4.39 -13.40
C GLU A 82 9.16 -5.29 -14.14
N GLU A 83 9.63 -6.35 -14.80
CA GLU A 83 8.80 -7.30 -15.55
C GLU A 83 7.79 -8.04 -14.66
N LEU A 84 8.01 -8.08 -13.33
CA LEU A 84 7.05 -8.62 -12.36
C LEU A 84 5.74 -7.81 -12.36
N LEU A 85 5.80 -6.51 -12.65
CA LEU A 85 4.62 -5.65 -12.70
C LEU A 85 3.62 -6.12 -13.76
N PHE A 86 4.09 -6.51 -14.94
CA PHE A 86 3.22 -6.94 -16.04
C PHE A 86 2.55 -8.31 -15.79
N ARG A 87 3.02 -9.07 -14.79
CA ARG A 87 2.38 -10.30 -14.33
C ARG A 87 1.17 -10.03 -13.42
N ILE A 88 1.09 -8.83 -12.84
CA ILE A 88 0.00 -8.43 -11.95
C ILE A 88 -1.18 -7.93 -12.79
N LYS A 89 -2.25 -8.71 -12.83
CA LYS A 89 -3.49 -8.34 -13.54
C LYS A 89 -4.74 -8.61 -12.71
N GLY A 90 -5.79 -7.87 -13.06
CA GLY A 90 -7.16 -8.21 -12.66
C GLY A 90 -7.72 -9.31 -13.55
N THR A 91 -8.94 -9.76 -13.26
CA THR A 91 -9.61 -10.80 -14.06
C THR A 91 -9.77 -10.40 -15.53
N LYS A 92 -10.09 -9.12 -15.78
CA LYS A 92 -10.40 -8.61 -17.13
C LYS A 92 -9.52 -7.44 -17.57
N LYS A 93 -8.71 -6.86 -16.68
CA LYS A 93 -7.94 -5.64 -16.95
C LYS A 93 -6.47 -5.82 -16.60
N LYS A 94 -5.60 -5.29 -17.47
CA LYS A 94 -4.17 -5.07 -17.18
C LYS A 94 -4.06 -3.96 -16.13
N TYR A 95 -3.15 -4.11 -15.18
CA TYR A 95 -2.81 -3.01 -14.26
C TYR A 95 -1.60 -2.24 -14.73
N PHE A 96 -0.70 -2.89 -15.47
CA PHE A 96 0.55 -2.34 -15.99
C PHE A 96 0.64 -2.64 -17.49
N SER A 97 1.15 -1.70 -18.26
CA SER A 97 1.47 -1.87 -19.68
C SER A 97 2.54 -0.87 -20.13
N ARG A 98 3.16 -1.12 -21.28
CA ARG A 98 3.98 -0.14 -22.02
C ARG A 98 3.16 0.66 -23.03
N SER A 99 1.88 0.32 -23.25
CA SER A 99 0.99 1.01 -24.17
C SER A 99 -0.18 1.70 -23.47
N VAL A 100 -0.37 3.00 -23.76
CA VAL A 100 -1.54 3.77 -23.28
C VAL A 100 -2.86 3.21 -23.81
N SER A 101 -2.85 2.54 -24.97
CA SER A 101 -4.06 2.00 -25.61
C SER A 101 -4.70 0.86 -24.81
N ASP A 102 -3.98 0.29 -23.82
CA ASP A 102 -4.51 -0.73 -22.93
C ASP A 102 -5.46 -0.16 -21.84
N PHE A 103 -5.55 1.17 -21.70
CA PHE A 103 -6.32 1.83 -20.64
C PHE A 103 -7.42 2.75 -21.20
N LYS A 104 -8.65 2.62 -20.69
CA LYS A 104 -9.82 3.34 -21.20
C LYS A 104 -10.19 4.63 -20.46
N HIS A 105 -9.85 4.74 -19.17
CA HIS A 105 -10.45 5.77 -18.30
C HIS A 105 -9.43 6.60 -17.52
N GLY A 106 -8.41 5.97 -16.95
CA GLY A 106 -7.42 6.69 -16.14
C GLY A 106 -6.14 5.88 -16.00
N TYR A 107 -5.03 6.53 -16.30
CA TYR A 107 -3.70 5.95 -16.19
C TYR A 107 -2.68 7.01 -15.81
N GLU A 108 -1.54 6.57 -15.30
CA GLU A 108 -0.39 7.42 -14.99
C GLU A 108 0.88 6.76 -15.55
N ARG A 109 1.83 7.58 -15.98
CA ARG A 109 3.16 7.08 -16.39
C ARG A 109 4.12 7.12 -15.21
N ILE A 110 4.83 6.03 -14.96
CA ILE A 110 5.88 5.98 -13.95
C ILE A 110 7.08 6.80 -14.45
N ARG A 111 7.47 7.80 -13.67
CA ARG A 111 8.51 8.75 -14.06
C ARG A 111 9.84 8.05 -14.29
N GLY A 112 10.49 8.37 -15.41
CA GLY A 112 11.77 7.77 -15.80
C GLY A 112 11.66 6.39 -16.45
N THR A 113 10.45 5.93 -16.78
CA THR A 113 10.22 4.61 -17.39
C THR A 113 9.21 4.72 -18.56
N ASP A 114 9.01 3.61 -19.30
CA ASP A 114 7.92 3.45 -20.26
C ASP A 114 6.68 2.75 -19.66
N ILE A 115 6.69 2.50 -18.35
CA ILE A 115 5.63 1.81 -17.63
C ILE A 115 4.46 2.76 -17.38
N ILE A 116 3.27 2.28 -17.74
CA ILE A 116 1.99 2.95 -17.53
C ILE A 116 1.15 2.10 -16.59
N VAL A 117 0.50 2.75 -15.63
CA VAL A 117 -0.29 2.10 -14.58
C VAL A 117 -1.75 2.53 -14.65
N ASP A 118 -2.68 1.57 -14.54
CA ASP A 118 -4.11 1.85 -14.39
C ASP A 118 -4.35 2.45 -13.01
N THR A 119 -4.92 3.66 -12.99
CA THR A 119 -5.27 4.37 -11.75
C THR A 119 -6.78 4.57 -11.61
N ASN A 120 -7.59 4.04 -12.53
CA ASN A 120 -9.04 4.17 -12.50
C ASN A 120 -9.67 3.15 -11.55
N ASP A 121 -9.43 3.34 -10.25
CA ASP A 121 -9.96 2.52 -9.17
C ASP A 121 -10.14 3.39 -7.91
N ASN A 122 -11.00 2.94 -7.00
CA ASN A 122 -11.16 3.60 -5.70
C ASN A 122 -9.98 3.32 -4.76
N ALA A 123 -9.91 4.08 -3.66
CA ALA A 123 -8.85 4.00 -2.67
C ALA A 123 -8.60 2.58 -2.14
N ALA A 124 -9.65 1.82 -1.84
CA ALA A 124 -9.52 0.46 -1.35
C ALA A 124 -8.89 -0.47 -2.39
N GLN A 125 -9.28 -0.35 -3.66
CA GLN A 125 -8.69 -1.15 -4.75
C GLN A 125 -7.26 -0.74 -5.05
N LEU A 126 -6.94 0.56 -5.03
CA LEU A 126 -5.58 1.06 -5.18
C LEU A 126 -4.66 0.54 -4.07
N ASN A 127 -5.11 0.58 -2.80
CA ASN A 127 -4.33 0.00 -1.71
C ASN A 127 -4.14 -1.52 -1.90
N ARG A 128 -5.18 -2.28 -2.27
CA ARG A 128 -5.04 -3.72 -2.58
C ARG A 128 -4.02 -3.97 -3.70
N ARG A 129 -3.95 -3.10 -4.70
CA ARG A 129 -2.93 -3.18 -5.76
C ARG A 129 -1.54 -2.89 -5.21
N CYS A 130 -1.35 -1.88 -4.36
CA CYS A 130 -0.08 -1.66 -3.67
C CYS A 130 0.37 -2.94 -2.97
N GLN A 131 -0.52 -3.58 -2.22
CA GLN A 131 -0.19 -4.82 -1.50
C GLN A 131 0.24 -5.96 -2.44
N ARG A 132 -0.45 -6.12 -3.58
CA ARG A 132 -0.08 -7.12 -4.59
C ARG A 132 1.26 -6.83 -5.25
N VAL A 133 1.55 -5.55 -5.50
CA VAL A 133 2.84 -5.12 -6.05
C VAL A 133 3.96 -5.41 -5.06
N LEU A 134 3.81 -5.01 -3.80
CA LEU A 134 4.80 -5.29 -2.75
C LEU A 134 5.09 -6.79 -2.64
N GLN A 135 4.05 -7.62 -2.59
CA GLN A 135 4.18 -9.07 -2.55
C GLN A 135 4.92 -9.63 -3.76
N ALA A 136 4.65 -9.11 -4.97
CA ALA A 136 5.35 -9.55 -6.17
C ALA A 136 6.86 -9.27 -6.10
N PHE A 137 7.26 -8.18 -5.46
CA PHE A 137 8.66 -7.80 -5.22
C PHE A 137 9.24 -8.44 -3.94
N GLY A 138 8.53 -9.38 -3.31
CA GLY A 138 8.99 -10.04 -2.07
C GLY A 138 8.99 -9.14 -0.84
N ILE A 139 8.27 -8.01 -0.87
CA ILE A 139 8.19 -7.05 0.23
C ILE A 139 6.90 -7.28 1.02
N ALA A 140 7.02 -7.28 2.34
CA ALA A 140 5.89 -7.45 3.22
C ALA A 140 4.88 -6.28 3.06
N PRO A 141 3.58 -6.57 2.89
CA PRO A 141 2.49 -5.58 2.93
C PRO A 141 2.58 -4.52 4.04
N SER A 142 3.06 -4.96 5.20
CA SER A 142 3.28 -4.14 6.40
C SER A 142 4.30 -3.03 6.25
N SER A 143 5.13 -3.10 5.21
CA SER A 143 6.13 -2.08 4.90
C SER A 143 5.53 -0.81 4.30
N LEU A 144 4.21 -0.77 4.05
CA LEU A 144 3.49 0.39 3.55
C LEU A 144 2.37 0.81 4.51
N ILE A 145 2.44 2.04 5.01
CA ILE A 145 1.42 2.63 5.89
C ILE A 145 0.92 3.93 5.25
N ILE A 146 -0.38 4.07 5.04
CA ILE A 146 -0.99 5.30 4.49
C ILE A 146 -1.38 6.21 5.65
N ILE A 147 -0.99 7.48 5.57
CA ILE A 147 -1.33 8.52 6.55
C ILE A 147 -2.49 9.35 5.99
N PRO A 148 -3.69 9.30 6.61
CA PRO A 148 -4.84 10.06 6.14
C PRO A 148 -4.64 11.58 6.31
N LYS A 149 -5.48 12.36 5.63
CA LYS A 149 -5.65 13.79 5.96
C LYS A 149 -6.53 13.96 7.20
#